data_AF-A0AAD6U2V7-F1
#
_entry.id   AF-A0AAD6U2V7-F1
#
_cell.length_a   1.000
_cell.length_b   1.000
_cell.length_c   1.000
_cell.angle_alpha   90.00
_cell.angle_beta   90.00
_cell.angle_gamma   90.00
#
_symmetry.space_group_name_H-M   'P 1'
#
loop_
_entity.id
_entity.type
_entity.pdbx_description
1 polymer ?
#
loop_
_entity_poly.entity_id
_entity_poly.type
_entity_poly.pdbx_seq_one_letter_code
_entity_poly.pdbx_strand_id
1 'polypeptide(L)'
;KDDNSQNKSFKYLSCHYSWYARFAEKGKGAPADAHPNNIRKAHKGRVNWDQRYPHPSKEMRNTTEYVLLAEAYTDFFELLRLALKEYLPEDYDELSIYVEVLPLDAASPCYPFGGFVINLSACTWAHRDAGDKRLCLVIPFGSF
;
A
#
# COMPACT_ATOMS: atom_id res chain seq x y z
N LYS A 1 -6.07 -4.06 14.73
CA LYS A 1 -5.70 -4.91 13.59
C LYS A 1 -4.20 -5.02 13.70
N ASP A 2 -3.72 -6.20 14.09
CA ASP A 2 -2.38 -6.39 14.61
C ASP A 2 -1.33 -6.03 13.56
N ASP A 3 -0.26 -5.40 14.02
CA ASP A 3 0.95 -5.27 13.23
C ASP A 3 1.47 -6.68 12.88
N ASN A 4 2.25 -6.81 11.80
CA ASN A 4 2.98 -8.04 11.53
C ASN A 4 4.23 -8.17 12.42
N SER A 5 4.32 -7.40 13.52
CA SER A 5 5.44 -7.53 14.43
C SER A 5 5.33 -8.89 15.11
N GLN A 6 6.46 -9.59 15.22
CA GLN A 6 6.48 -10.88 15.90
C GLN A 6 6.28 -10.75 17.42
N ASN A 7 6.18 -9.52 17.95
CA ASN A 7 6.01 -9.24 19.36
C ASN A 7 4.57 -8.80 19.66
N LYS A 8 3.79 -9.71 20.24
CA LYS A 8 2.38 -9.49 20.63
C LYS A 8 2.15 -8.34 21.63
N SER A 9 3.21 -7.81 22.22
CA SER A 9 3.16 -6.68 23.16
C SER A 9 3.03 -5.33 22.46
N PHE A 10 3.35 -5.24 21.16
CA PHE A 10 3.11 -4.03 20.38
C PHE A 10 1.72 -4.08 19.79
N LYS A 11 0.90 -3.09 20.18
CA LYS A 11 -0.43 -2.88 19.64
C LYS A 11 -0.56 -1.41 19.30
N TYR A 12 -0.67 -1.14 18.01
CA TYR A 12 -0.92 0.19 17.50
C TYR A 12 -1.99 0.13 16.41
N LEU A 13 -2.61 1.27 16.12
CA LEU A 13 -3.56 1.36 15.02
C LEU A 13 -2.79 1.65 13.74
N SER A 14 -2.97 0.81 12.72
CA SER A 14 -2.44 1.03 11.37
C SER A 14 -3.60 1.13 10.38
N CYS A 15 -3.68 2.26 9.69
CA CYS A 15 -4.61 2.51 8.60
C CYS A 15 -3.84 2.61 7.28
N HIS A 16 -4.09 1.69 6.35
CA HIS A 16 -3.37 1.63 5.08
C HIS A 16 -4.20 2.27 3.97
N TYR A 17 -3.65 3.26 3.26
CA TYR A 17 -4.27 3.85 2.08
C TYR A 17 -3.38 3.66 0.86
N SER A 18 -3.33 2.43 0.38
CA SER A 18 -2.48 2.03 -0.74
C SER A 18 -3.21 1.19 -1.79
N TRP A 19 -2.72 1.28 -3.02
CA TRP A 19 -3.03 0.34 -4.08
C TRP A 19 -2.13 -0.89 -4.00
N TYR A 20 -2.74 -2.07 -4.03
CA TYR A 20 -2.02 -3.35 -4.01
C TYR A 20 -2.01 -3.98 -5.40
N ALA A 21 -0.89 -3.89 -6.11
CA ALA A 21 -0.66 -4.63 -7.36
C ALA A 21 -0.12 -6.05 -7.10
N ARG A 22 -0.86 -6.82 -6.29
CA ARG A 22 -0.47 -8.20 -5.97
C ARG A 22 -1.69 -9.11 -5.91
N PHE A 23 -1.47 -10.37 -6.30
CA PHE A 23 -2.41 -11.44 -5.99
C PHE A 23 -2.42 -11.66 -4.48
N ALA A 24 -3.56 -11.47 -3.81
CA ALA A 24 -3.69 -11.80 -2.38
C ALA A 24 -3.92 -13.31 -2.15
N GLU A 25 -3.97 -14.11 -3.21
CA GLU A 25 -4.02 -15.57 -3.15
C GLU A 25 -2.65 -16.19 -3.46
N LYS A 26 -2.23 -17.16 -2.64
CA LYS A 26 -1.03 -17.96 -2.93
C LYS A 26 -1.35 -18.95 -4.07
N GLY A 27 -0.52 -18.98 -5.11
CA GLY A 27 -0.64 -19.90 -6.25
C GLY A 27 -0.24 -21.36 -5.96
N LYS A 28 -0.14 -21.77 -4.69
CA LYS A 28 0.27 -23.13 -4.32
C LYS A 28 -0.77 -24.14 -4.81
N GLY A 29 -0.36 -25.03 -5.72
CA GLY A 29 -1.26 -26.03 -6.32
C GLY A 29 -2.18 -25.46 -7.40
N ALA A 30 -1.94 -24.24 -7.88
CA ALA A 30 -2.62 -23.73 -9.06
C ALA A 30 -2.13 -24.47 -10.32
N PRO A 31 -3.04 -24.88 -11.23
CA PRO A 31 -2.66 -25.48 -12.50
C PRO A 31 -1.84 -24.49 -13.34
N ALA A 32 -0.76 -24.99 -13.96
CA ALA A 32 0.20 -24.17 -14.72
C ALA A 32 -0.34 -23.71 -16.09
N ASP A 33 -1.32 -24.45 -16.61
CA ASP A 33 -1.94 -24.28 -17.92
C ASP A 33 -3.28 -23.54 -17.87
N ALA A 34 -3.77 -23.20 -16.67
CA ALA A 34 -5.01 -22.47 -16.51
C ALA A 34 -4.74 -20.99 -16.20
N HIS A 35 -5.43 -20.11 -16.92
CA HIS A 35 -5.43 -18.69 -16.59
C HIS A 35 -5.94 -18.47 -15.15
N PRO A 36 -5.33 -17.59 -14.33
CA PRO A 36 -5.76 -17.33 -12.95
C PRO A 36 -7.25 -17.04 -12.81
N ASN A 37 -7.87 -16.35 -13.77
CA ASN A 37 -9.32 -16.09 -13.75
C ASN A 37 -10.20 -17.35 -13.91
N ASN A 38 -9.66 -18.43 -14.42
CA ASN A 38 -10.39 -19.67 -14.66
C ASN A 38 -10.23 -20.66 -13.49
N ILE A 39 -9.37 -20.35 -12.52
CA ILE A 39 -9.07 -21.22 -11.39
C ILE A 39 -10.07 -20.99 -10.25
N ARG A 40 -10.80 -22.05 -9.90
CA ARG A 40 -11.67 -22.12 -8.71
C ARG A 40 -11.10 -23.11 -7.71
N LYS A 41 -11.15 -22.77 -6.41
CA LYS A 41 -10.74 -23.70 -5.35
C LYS A 41 -11.84 -24.74 -5.14
N ALA A 42 -11.51 -26.02 -5.31
CA ALA A 42 -12.41 -27.12 -4.95
C ALA A 42 -12.86 -26.95 -3.48
N HIS A 43 -14.14 -27.20 -3.22
CA HIS A 43 -14.76 -27.09 -1.88
C HIS A 43 -14.77 -25.67 -1.24
N LYS A 44 -14.42 -24.61 -1.99
CA LYS A 44 -14.69 -23.22 -1.57
C LYS A 44 -15.67 -22.56 -2.52
N GLY A 45 -16.83 -22.16 -1.99
CA GLY A 45 -17.90 -21.54 -2.79
C GLY A 45 -17.59 -20.11 -3.28
N ARG A 46 -16.61 -19.42 -2.68
CA ARG A 46 -16.28 -18.02 -3.03
C ARG A 46 -14.81 -17.86 -3.40
N VAL A 47 -14.59 -17.21 -4.54
CA VAL A 47 -13.27 -16.75 -5.01
C VAL A 47 -13.23 -15.23 -4.83
N ASN A 48 -12.14 -14.70 -4.28
CA ASN A 48 -11.94 -13.26 -4.12
C ASN A 48 -11.32 -12.68 -5.40
N TRP A 49 -12.16 -12.45 -6.41
CA TRP A 49 -11.74 -11.95 -7.72
C TRP A 49 -11.03 -10.60 -7.63
N ASP A 50 -11.52 -9.69 -6.79
CA ASP A 50 -10.94 -8.35 -6.62
C ASP A 50 -9.48 -8.37 -6.14
N GLN A 51 -9.07 -9.45 -5.47
CA GLN A 51 -7.71 -9.62 -4.97
C GLN A 51 -6.78 -10.30 -5.98
N ARG A 52 -7.26 -10.58 -7.19
CA ARG A 52 -6.47 -11.09 -8.32
C ARG A 52 -6.02 -9.98 -9.28
N TYR A 53 -6.35 -8.73 -8.98
CA TYR A 53 -6.00 -7.54 -9.75
C TYR A 53 -5.46 -6.44 -8.82
N PRO A 54 -4.86 -5.37 -9.38
CA PRO A 54 -4.65 -4.14 -8.63
C PRO A 54 -5.95 -3.71 -7.93
N HIS A 55 -5.87 -3.49 -6.62
CA HIS A 55 -7.05 -3.19 -5.81
C HIS A 55 -6.69 -2.26 -4.66
N PRO A 56 -7.63 -1.40 -4.22
CA PRO A 56 -7.39 -0.55 -3.09
C PRO A 56 -7.38 -1.37 -1.80
N SER A 57 -6.67 -0.85 -0.81
CA SER A 57 -6.77 -1.28 0.58
C SER A 57 -8.22 -1.33 1.08
N LYS A 58 -8.45 -2.05 2.18
CA LYS A 58 -9.80 -2.12 2.78
C LYS A 58 -10.24 -0.74 3.24
N GLU A 59 -9.32 0.03 3.80
CA GLU A 59 -9.54 1.33 4.39
C GLU A 59 -9.88 2.38 3.30
N MET A 60 -9.25 2.32 2.12
CA MET A 60 -9.64 3.17 0.98
C MET A 60 -11.02 2.87 0.39
N ARG A 61 -11.66 1.75 0.73
CA ARG A 61 -13.07 1.51 0.34
C ARG A 61 -14.02 2.42 1.10
N ASN A 62 -13.60 2.96 2.25
CA ASN A 62 -14.26 4.06 2.92
C ASN A 62 -13.78 5.38 2.29
N THR A 63 -14.47 5.81 1.24
CA THR A 63 -14.02 6.94 0.42
C THR A 63 -13.94 8.25 1.20
N THR A 64 -14.81 8.47 2.19
CA THR A 64 -14.86 9.72 2.95
C THR A 64 -13.57 9.98 3.73
N GLU A 65 -13.11 9.01 4.49
CA GLU A 65 -11.91 9.16 5.33
C GLU A 65 -10.66 9.34 4.48
N TYR A 66 -10.53 8.55 3.41
CA TYR A 66 -9.42 8.67 2.47
C TYR A 66 -9.38 10.05 1.80
N VAL A 67 -10.52 10.56 1.34
CA VAL A 67 -10.61 11.88 0.70
C VAL A 67 -10.25 12.99 1.68
N LEU A 68 -10.77 12.96 2.91
CA LEU A 68 -10.47 13.97 3.93
C LEU A 68 -8.98 13.98 4.29
N LEU A 69 -8.36 12.81 4.43
CA LEU A 69 -6.93 12.72 4.71
C LEU A 69 -6.08 13.18 3.52
N ALA A 70 -6.45 12.78 2.30
CA ALA A 70 -5.77 13.22 1.09
C ALA A 70 -5.81 14.75 0.95
N GLU A 71 -6.97 15.36 1.21
CA GLU A 71 -7.14 16.80 1.20
C GLU A 71 -6.31 17.48 2.31
N ALA A 72 -6.42 16.99 3.55
CA ALA A 72 -5.71 17.56 4.71
C ALA A 72 -4.18 17.50 4.57
N TYR A 73 -3.64 16.50 3.87
CA TYR A 73 -2.21 16.32 3.67
C TYR A 73 -1.71 16.81 2.31
N THR A 74 -2.54 17.49 1.51
CA THR A 74 -2.17 17.91 0.14
C THR A 74 -0.84 18.67 0.10
N ASP A 75 -0.71 19.75 0.88
CA ASP A 75 0.50 20.58 0.91
C ASP A 75 1.72 19.81 1.42
N PHE A 76 1.48 18.89 2.36
CA PHE A 76 2.53 18.03 2.91
C PHE A 76 3.02 17.04 1.86
N PHE A 77 2.12 16.36 1.15
CA PHE A 77 2.49 15.44 0.07
C PHE A 77 3.19 16.17 -1.08
N GLU A 78 2.77 17.38 -1.41
CA GLU A 78 3.45 18.20 -2.41
C GLU A 78 4.88 18.57 -2.00
N LEU A 79 5.07 18.97 -0.73
CA LEU A 79 6.40 19.22 -0.19
C LEU A 79 7.29 17.97 -0.29
N LEU A 80 6.76 16.80 0.08
CA LEU A 80 7.49 15.54 -0.01
C LEU A 80 7.84 15.17 -1.46
N ARG A 81 6.90 15.37 -2.39
CA ARG A 81 7.11 15.14 -3.81
C ARG A 81 8.26 16.00 -4.34
N LEU A 82 8.25 17.29 -4.02
CA LEU A 82 9.30 18.23 -4.44
C LEU A 82 10.65 17.88 -3.82
N ALA A 83 10.69 17.57 -2.52
CA ALA A 83 11.90 17.15 -1.83
C ALA A 83 12.47 15.86 -2.43
N LEU A 84 11.63 14.86 -2.70
CA LEU A 84 12.09 13.60 -3.28
C LEU A 84 12.63 13.80 -4.69
N LYS A 85 11.97 14.63 -5.50
CA LYS A 85 12.43 14.95 -6.85
C LYS A 85 13.78 15.67 -6.86
N GLU A 86 14.01 16.57 -5.91
CA GLU A 86 15.25 17.33 -5.79
C GLU A 86 16.40 16.46 -5.27
N TYR A 87 16.17 15.72 -4.19
CA TYR A 87 17.24 15.04 -3.46
C TYR A 87 17.46 13.58 -3.87
N LEU A 88 16.45 12.90 -4.43
CA LEU A 88 16.49 11.50 -4.84
C LEU A 88 15.79 11.30 -6.21
N PRO A 89 16.25 11.97 -7.28
CA PRO A 89 15.58 11.95 -8.59
C PRO A 89 15.48 10.55 -9.22
N GLU A 90 16.47 9.68 -9.02
CA GLU A 90 16.46 8.32 -9.55
C GLU A 90 15.36 7.46 -8.90
N ASP A 91 15.24 7.52 -7.56
CA ASP A 91 14.18 6.83 -6.84
C ASP A 91 12.80 7.42 -7.17
N TYR A 92 12.72 8.75 -7.33
CA TYR A 92 11.51 9.44 -7.77
C TYR A 92 10.99 8.86 -9.09
N ASP A 93 11.84 8.83 -10.13
CA ASP A 93 11.46 8.35 -11.46
C ASP A 93 11.06 6.87 -11.42
N GLU A 94 11.77 6.04 -10.65
CA GLU A 94 11.46 4.61 -10.57
C GLU A 94 10.14 4.31 -9.84
N LEU A 95 9.82 5.10 -8.81
CA LEU A 95 8.54 5.03 -8.10
C LEU A 95 7.39 5.54 -8.99
N SER A 96 7.61 6.64 -9.73
CA SER A 96 6.65 7.21 -10.68
C SER A 96 6.18 6.20 -11.72
N ILE A 97 7.11 5.44 -12.33
CA ILE A 97 6.77 4.40 -13.32
C ILE A 97 5.78 3.39 -12.74
N TYR A 98 5.97 2.99 -11.47
CA TYR A 98 5.09 2.02 -10.83
C TYR A 98 3.68 2.60 -10.60
N VAL A 99 3.61 3.85 -10.12
CA VAL A 99 2.33 4.52 -9.83
C VAL A 99 1.59 4.97 -11.09
N GLU A 100 2.27 5.23 -12.20
CA GLU A 100 1.62 5.57 -13.47
C GLU A 100 1.00 4.33 -14.15
N VAL A 101 1.58 3.15 -13.95
CA VAL A 101 1.12 1.91 -14.61
C VAL A 101 0.01 1.20 -13.83
N LEU A 102 0.03 1.25 -12.50
CA LEU A 102 -0.72 0.29 -11.67
C LEU A 102 -2.13 0.64 -11.20
N PRO A 103 -2.56 1.89 -11.10
CA PRO A 103 -3.86 2.20 -10.51
C PRO A 103 -4.99 2.34 -11.55
N LEU A 104 -4.86 1.73 -12.75
CA LEU A 104 -5.89 1.86 -13.80
C LEU A 104 -6.31 3.33 -14.01
N ASP A 105 -5.33 4.23 -14.09
CA ASP A 105 -5.48 5.70 -14.22
C ASP A 105 -5.92 6.47 -12.94
N ALA A 106 -5.92 5.86 -11.75
CA ALA A 106 -6.19 6.60 -10.50
C ALA A 106 -4.91 7.18 -9.87
N ALA A 107 -4.80 8.51 -9.80
CA ALA A 107 -3.65 9.17 -9.17
C ALA A 107 -3.58 8.93 -7.64
N SER A 108 -2.38 8.65 -7.13
CA SER A 108 -2.10 8.63 -5.69
C SER A 108 -1.90 10.06 -5.19
N PRO A 109 -2.53 10.48 -4.07
CA PRO A 109 -2.36 11.82 -3.51
C PRO A 109 -0.94 12.06 -2.98
N CYS A 110 -0.19 11.00 -2.74
CA CYS A 110 1.19 11.04 -2.25
C CYS A 110 2.22 10.68 -3.34
N TYR A 111 1.91 10.97 -4.61
CA TYR A 111 2.83 10.73 -5.74
C TYR A 111 4.25 11.26 -5.44
N PRO A 112 5.32 10.49 -5.70
CA PRO A 112 5.35 9.25 -6.49
C PRO A 112 5.13 7.97 -5.68
N PHE A 113 4.70 8.05 -4.41
CA PHE A 113 4.36 6.86 -3.63
C PHE A 113 2.99 6.31 -4.04
N GLY A 114 2.84 4.98 -4.04
CA GLY A 114 1.58 4.29 -4.40
C GLY A 114 0.50 4.31 -3.30
N GLY A 115 0.80 4.96 -2.17
CA GLY A 115 -0.08 5.08 -1.02
C GLY A 115 0.65 5.51 0.24
N PHE A 116 -0.12 5.76 1.30
CA PHE A 116 0.40 6.17 2.60
C PHE A 116 -0.23 5.34 3.73
N VAL A 117 0.42 5.32 4.89
CA VAL A 117 -0.04 4.59 6.08
C VAL A 117 -0.02 5.53 7.27
N ILE A 118 -1.10 5.53 8.06
CA ILE A 118 -1.17 6.26 9.33
C ILE A 118 -1.07 5.26 10.46
N ASN A 119 -0.02 5.40 11.26
CA ASN A 119 0.21 4.59 12.45
C ASN A 119 0.00 5.44 13.71
N LEU A 120 -1.03 5.16 14.50
CA LEU A 120 -1.28 5.84 15.77
C LEU A 120 -0.72 5.03 16.94
N SER A 121 0.07 5.69 17.79
CA SER A 121 0.82 5.07 18.89
C SER A 121 1.76 3.96 18.39
N ALA A 122 2.39 4.21 17.23
CA ALA A 122 3.24 3.24 16.55
C ALA A 122 4.39 2.76 17.45
N CYS A 123 4.53 1.44 17.55
CA CYS A 123 5.69 0.81 18.17
C CYS A 123 6.06 -0.41 17.33
N THR A 124 7.21 -0.35 16.65
CA THR A 124 7.66 -1.42 15.74
C THR A 124 9.11 -1.76 16.01
N TRP A 125 9.49 -3.01 15.76
CA TRP A 125 10.89 -3.37 15.62
C TRP A 125 11.44 -2.84 14.30
N ALA A 126 12.76 -2.64 14.24
CA ALA A 126 13.43 -2.40 12.97
C ALA A 126 13.13 -3.57 12.01
N HIS A 127 12.49 -3.25 10.88
CA HIS A 127 12.16 -4.20 9.83
C HIS A 127 12.27 -3.54 8.47
N ARG A 128 12.25 -4.36 7.42
CA ARG A 128 12.12 -3.91 6.03
C ARG A 128 10.73 -4.26 5.55
N ASP A 129 10.07 -3.30 4.92
CA ASP A 129 8.81 -3.54 4.22
C ASP A 129 9.10 -4.28 2.91
N ALA A 130 8.94 -5.60 2.93
CA ALA A 130 9.21 -6.47 1.79
C ALA A 130 8.27 -6.22 0.58
N GLY A 131 7.21 -5.43 0.78
CA GLY A 131 6.26 -5.06 -0.27
C GLY A 131 6.69 -3.82 -1.06
N ASP A 132 7.68 -3.06 -0.59
CA ASP A 132 8.08 -1.81 -1.22
C ASP A 132 9.15 -2.05 -2.29
N LYS A 133 9.04 -1.29 -3.39
CA LYS A 133 9.92 -1.46 -4.54
C LYS A 133 11.33 -0.93 -4.30
N ARG A 134 11.42 0.28 -3.73
CA ARG A 134 12.68 1.03 -3.54
C ARG A 134 12.77 1.69 -2.19
N LEU A 135 11.88 2.66 -1.97
CA LEU A 135 11.89 3.53 -0.80
C LEU A 135 10.54 3.52 -0.11
N CYS A 136 10.57 3.59 1.22
CA CYS A 136 9.46 4.00 2.08
C CYS A 136 9.92 5.18 2.92
N LEU A 137 9.05 6.19 3.06
CA LEU A 137 9.32 7.37 3.86
C LEU A 137 8.51 7.31 5.15
N VAL A 138 9.21 7.34 6.28
CA VAL A 138 8.60 7.34 7.61
C VAL A 138 8.83 8.70 8.27
N ILE A 139 7.73 9.38 8.61
CA ILE A 139 7.77 10.68 9.28
C ILE A 139 7.02 10.56 10.61
N PRO A 140 7.72 10.57 11.75
CA PRO A 140 7.09 10.51 13.05
C PRO A 140 6.52 11.87 13.43
N PHE A 141 5.28 11.88 13.96
CA PHE A 141 4.65 13.05 14.55
C PHE A 141 4.42 12.82 16.05
N GLY A 142 4.69 13.83 16.86
CA GLY A 142 4.52 13.75 18.32
C GLY A 142 5.52 14.58 19.10
N SER A 143 5.39 14.50 20.42
CA SER A 143 6.41 14.95 21.37
C SER A 143 7.14 13.71 21.85
N PHE A 144 8.46 13.68 21.67
CA PHE A 144 9.31 12.52 21.93
C PHE A 144 10.42 12.88 22.90
#